data_AF-G0PEZ7-F1
#
_entry.id   AF-G0PEZ7-F1
#
_cell.length_a   1.000
_cell.length_b   1.000
_cell.length_c   1.000
_cell.angle_alpha   90.00
_cell.angle_beta   90.00
_cell.angle_gamma   90.00
#
_symmetry.space_group_name_H-M   'P 1'
#
loop_
_entity.id
_entity.type
_entity.pdbx_description
1 polymer ?
#
loop_
_entity_poly.entity_id
_entity_poly.type
_entity_poly.pdbx_seq_one_letter_code
_entity_poly.pdbx_strand_id
1 'polypeptide(L)'
;MMLKLFILILCTQLCKSFHITPMSYSILSENSENVVDLAGKSSEKRFYLHISNEASPFFMYVTPCGAPVHWQLFSVEKEMNMVEEFDIVSDISNPLEESDKFRLIAGEEDKKRMTFFAHRLPKKVLLVVRASSASASARVFFSPSLFRLEDQYPPLPHDTRLATNTIIDDAYSRRDEVSTQITWKISPQKPRIRWCV
;
A
#
# COMPACT_ATOMS: atom_id res chain seq x y z
N MET A 1 12.89 -27.21 -54.12
CA MET A 1 13.94 -26.72 -53.20
C MET A 1 13.62 -25.35 -52.57
N MET A 2 12.35 -24.94 -52.47
CA MET A 2 11.96 -23.60 -51.96
C MET A 2 11.10 -23.62 -50.69
N LEU A 3 10.65 -24.80 -50.21
CA LEU A 3 9.78 -24.90 -49.03
C LEU A 3 10.56 -24.88 -47.70
N LYS A 4 11.84 -25.29 -47.71
CA LYS A 4 12.69 -25.27 -46.51
C LYS A 4 13.18 -23.86 -46.14
N LEU A 5 13.26 -22.93 -47.11
CA LEU A 5 13.72 -21.57 -46.87
C LEU A 5 12.63 -20.69 -46.23
N PHE A 6 11.35 -20.95 -46.54
CA PHE A 6 10.22 -20.21 -45.96
C PHE A 6 10.00 -20.53 -44.48
N ILE A 7 10.28 -21.76 -44.04
CA ILE A 7 10.14 -22.16 -42.63
C ILE A 7 11.24 -21.53 -41.76
N LEU A 8 12.43 -21.30 -42.31
CA LEU A 8 13.52 -20.66 -41.56
C LEU A 8 13.25 -19.16 -41.31
N ILE A 9 12.57 -18.47 -42.23
CA ILE A 9 12.28 -17.03 -42.12
C ILE A 9 11.05 -16.78 -41.21
N LEU A 10 10.11 -17.72 -41.12
CA LEU A 10 8.98 -17.60 -40.19
C LEU A 10 9.41 -17.79 -38.72
N CYS A 11 10.49 -18.54 -38.47
CA CYS A 11 10.98 -18.79 -37.11
C CYS A 11 11.74 -17.59 -36.50
N THR A 12 12.35 -16.73 -37.34
CA THR A 12 13.11 -15.56 -36.86
C THR A 12 12.25 -14.33 -36.56
N GLN A 13 10.98 -14.31 -36.99
CA GLN A 13 10.03 -13.22 -36.74
C GLN A 13 9.20 -13.40 -35.46
N LEU A 14 9.31 -14.56 -34.79
CA LEU A 14 8.66 -14.84 -33.50
C LEU A 14 9.54 -14.49 -32.29
N CYS A 15 10.81 -14.12 -32.51
CA CYS A 15 11.64 -13.50 -31.48
C CYS A 15 11.30 -12.01 -31.39
N LYS A 16 10.05 -11.67 -31.06
CA LYS A 16 9.78 -10.34 -30.51
C LYS A 16 10.53 -10.29 -29.19
N SER A 17 11.62 -9.51 -29.23
CA SER A 17 12.40 -9.05 -28.09
C SER A 17 11.49 -8.92 -26.88
N PHE A 18 11.61 -9.86 -25.93
CA PHE A 18 11.12 -9.62 -24.59
C PHE A 18 11.90 -8.41 -24.10
N HIS A 19 11.26 -7.24 -24.13
CA HIS A 19 11.64 -6.16 -23.25
C HIS A 19 11.56 -6.75 -21.84
N ILE A 20 12.71 -7.19 -21.33
CA ILE A 20 12.92 -7.34 -19.90
C ILE A 20 12.79 -5.91 -19.38
N THR A 21 11.57 -5.52 -19.01
CA THR A 21 11.38 -4.34 -18.18
C THR A 21 12.11 -4.66 -16.88
N PRO A 22 13.14 -3.89 -16.50
CA PRO A 22 13.76 -4.07 -15.21
C PRO A 22 12.69 -3.73 -14.17
N MET A 23 12.13 -4.75 -13.54
CA MET A 23 11.02 -4.61 -12.59
C MET A 23 11.58 -4.10 -11.26
N SER A 24 11.81 -2.79 -11.18
CA SER A 24 12.24 -2.05 -9.98
C SER A 24 11.12 -1.91 -8.92
N TYR A 25 10.05 -2.72 -8.98
CA TYR A 25 8.84 -2.53 -8.18
C TYR A 25 8.81 -3.33 -6.87
N SER A 26 9.86 -4.07 -6.53
CA SER A 26 9.88 -5.03 -5.42
C SER A 26 10.43 -4.49 -4.10
N ILE A 27 10.79 -3.21 -4.01
CA ILE A 27 11.37 -2.61 -2.79
C ILE A 27 10.64 -1.31 -2.43
N LEU A 28 10.15 -1.20 -1.20
CA LEU A 28 9.63 0.03 -0.64
C LEU A 28 10.69 0.67 0.25
N SER A 29 10.85 1.99 0.14
CA SER A 29 11.84 2.76 0.92
C SER A 29 11.20 3.48 2.11
N GLU A 30 11.94 3.57 3.21
CA GLU A 30 11.55 4.37 4.38
C GLU A 30 11.26 5.82 4.01
N ASN A 31 10.32 6.43 4.76
CA ASN A 31 9.93 7.84 4.62
C ASN A 31 9.41 8.22 3.23
N SER A 32 9.09 7.25 2.38
CA SER A 32 8.43 7.44 1.10
C SER A 32 7.03 6.82 1.16
N GLU A 33 6.04 7.58 0.72
CA GLU A 33 4.69 7.05 0.51
C GLU A 33 4.65 6.29 -0.80
N ASN A 34 4.24 5.03 -0.75
CA ASN A 34 4.15 4.16 -1.91
C ASN A 34 2.69 3.79 -2.16
N VAL A 35 2.24 3.93 -3.41
CA VAL A 35 0.90 3.52 -3.83
C VAL A 35 1.00 2.12 -4.42
N VAL A 36 0.36 1.16 -3.77
CA VAL A 36 0.24 -0.22 -4.19
C VAL A 36 -1.11 -0.37 -4.89
N ASP A 37 -1.08 -0.32 -6.22
CA ASP A 37 -2.26 -0.65 -7.02
C ASP A 37 -2.48 -2.17 -7.02
N LEU A 38 -3.63 -2.67 -6.57
CA LEU A 38 -3.97 -4.10 -6.62
C LEU A 38 -4.95 -4.41 -7.76
N ALA A 39 -5.25 -3.42 -8.61
CA ALA A 39 -6.03 -3.63 -9.81
C ALA A 39 -5.26 -4.50 -10.82
N GLY A 40 -5.90 -5.55 -11.32
CA GLY A 40 -5.36 -6.39 -12.40
C GLY A 40 -5.47 -7.89 -12.16
N LYS A 41 -4.53 -8.65 -12.73
CA LYS A 41 -4.54 -10.13 -12.76
C LYS A 41 -4.11 -10.78 -11.44
N SER A 42 -3.43 -10.05 -10.58
CA SER A 42 -2.98 -10.54 -9.26
C SER A 42 -3.59 -9.66 -8.18
N SER A 43 -4.36 -10.28 -7.30
CA SER A 43 -4.90 -9.70 -6.06
C SER A 43 -3.85 -9.52 -4.98
N GLU A 44 -2.61 -9.97 -5.22
CA GLU A 44 -1.51 -9.94 -4.27
C GLU A 44 -0.29 -9.21 -4.87
N LYS A 45 0.41 -8.46 -4.03
CA LYS A 45 1.74 -7.91 -4.32
C LYS A 45 2.67 -8.09 -3.12
N ARG A 46 3.94 -8.32 -3.41
CA ARG A 46 5.00 -8.55 -2.41
C ARG A 46 6.09 -7.50 -2.57
N PHE A 47 6.63 -7.03 -1.45
CA PHE A 47 7.66 -6.01 -1.44
C PHE A 47 8.65 -6.24 -0.30
N TYR A 48 9.95 -6.09 -0.57
CA TYR A 48 10.92 -5.92 0.49
C TYR A 48 10.85 -4.52 1.06
N LEU A 49 10.97 -4.41 2.38
CA LEU A 49 11.10 -3.12 3.04
C LEU A 49 12.58 -2.81 3.22
N HIS A 50 13.04 -1.74 2.59
CA HIS A 50 14.39 -1.23 2.81
C HIS A 50 14.44 -0.47 4.13
N ILE A 51 14.85 -1.17 5.20
CA ILE A 51 14.98 -0.65 6.56
C ILE A 51 16.44 -0.22 6.76
N SER A 52 16.66 1.06 7.09
CA SER A 52 18.01 1.64 7.18
C SER A 52 18.74 1.21 8.45
N ASN A 53 18.00 0.97 9.54
CA ASN A 53 18.54 0.56 10.83
C ASN A 53 17.57 -0.36 11.59
N GLU A 54 17.96 -1.61 11.77
CA GLU A 54 17.19 -2.66 12.47
C GLU A 54 16.98 -2.40 13.97
N ALA A 55 17.87 -1.59 14.57
CA ALA A 55 17.76 -1.22 15.98
C ALA A 55 16.77 -0.07 16.22
N SER A 56 16.34 0.63 15.17
CA SER A 56 15.35 1.69 15.26
C SER A 56 13.95 1.13 15.46
N PRO A 57 13.06 1.87 16.14
CA PRO A 57 11.64 1.55 16.11
C PRO A 57 11.13 1.60 14.67
N PHE A 58 10.07 0.85 14.40
CA PHE A 58 9.42 0.77 13.10
C PHE A 58 7.95 1.14 13.26
N PHE A 59 7.52 2.14 12.50
CA PHE A 59 6.13 2.54 12.40
C PHE A 59 5.67 2.40 10.96
N MET A 60 4.50 1.81 10.74
CA MET A 60 3.92 1.64 9.41
C MET A 60 2.43 1.98 9.43
N TYR A 61 2.01 2.67 8.38
CA TYR A 61 0.61 2.84 8.02
C TYR A 61 0.32 2.19 6.69
N VAL A 62 -0.78 1.44 6.66
CA VAL A 62 -1.40 0.92 5.45
C VAL A 62 -2.78 1.55 5.36
N THR A 63 -3.02 2.36 4.33
CA THR A 63 -4.31 3.01 4.09
C THR A 63 -4.96 2.38 2.86
N PRO A 64 -5.98 1.53 3.02
CA PRO A 64 -6.78 1.03 1.92
C PRO A 64 -7.46 2.17 1.16
N CYS A 65 -7.58 1.98 -0.14
CA CYS A 65 -8.21 2.89 -1.08
C CYS A 65 -9.25 2.10 -1.88
N GLY A 66 -10.52 2.49 -1.79
CA GLY A 66 -11.62 1.91 -2.57
C GLY A 66 -12.21 0.59 -2.02
N ALA A 67 -11.41 -0.30 -1.46
CA ALA A 67 -11.85 -1.59 -0.91
C ALA A 67 -11.00 -2.03 0.29
N PRO A 68 -11.47 -3.01 1.09
CA PRO A 68 -10.65 -3.64 2.13
C PRO A 68 -9.35 -4.22 1.57
N VAL A 69 -8.28 -4.11 2.34
CA VAL A 69 -6.96 -4.65 2.02
C VAL A 69 -6.45 -5.44 3.22
N HIS A 70 -5.88 -6.60 2.97
CA HIS A 70 -5.18 -7.42 3.95
C HIS A 70 -3.67 -7.26 3.74
N TRP A 71 -2.94 -6.83 4.76
CA TRP A 71 -1.48 -6.78 4.71
C TRP A 71 -0.88 -7.75 5.72
N GLN A 72 0.31 -8.26 5.40
CA GLN A 72 1.11 -9.09 6.30
C GLN A 72 2.59 -8.73 6.19
N LEU A 73 3.30 -8.81 7.30
CA LEU A 73 4.74 -8.66 7.39
C LEU A 73 5.38 -10.01 7.72
N PHE A 74 6.38 -10.40 6.95
CA PHE A 74 7.16 -11.61 7.15
C PHE A 74 8.63 -11.26 7.37
N SER A 75 9.29 -11.96 8.29
CA SER A 75 10.76 -11.98 8.38
C SER A 75 11.32 -13.10 7.52
N VAL A 76 12.46 -12.84 6.90
CA VAL A 76 13.23 -13.86 6.17
C VAL A 76 14.26 -14.47 7.12
N GLU A 77 14.11 -15.76 7.45
CA GLU A 77 14.95 -16.43 8.47
C GLU A 77 16.24 -17.01 7.89
N LYS A 78 16.27 -17.32 6.59
CA LYS A 78 17.43 -17.91 5.92
C LYS A 78 18.11 -16.89 5.02
N GLU A 79 19.44 -16.88 4.99
CA GLU A 79 20.16 -16.13 3.96
C GLU A 79 19.76 -16.64 2.57
N MET A 80 19.09 -15.77 1.82
CA MET A 80 18.71 -15.99 0.43
C MET A 80 19.70 -15.31 -0.49
N ASN A 81 19.95 -15.93 -1.64
CA ASN A 81 20.66 -15.26 -2.72
C ASN A 81 19.72 -14.31 -3.49
N MET A 82 20.28 -13.40 -4.28
CA MET A 82 19.49 -12.40 -5.03
C MET A 82 18.49 -13.02 -6.03
N VAL A 83 18.77 -14.23 -6.54
CA VAL A 83 17.89 -14.93 -7.49
C VAL A 83 16.65 -15.43 -6.76
N GLU A 84 16.84 -16.10 -5.62
CA GLU A 84 15.74 -16.55 -4.75
C GLU A 84 14.88 -15.36 -4.31
N GLU A 85 15.51 -14.23 -3.93
CA GLU A 85 14.77 -13.04 -3.51
C GLU A 85 13.85 -12.50 -4.62
N PHE A 86 14.33 -12.48 -5.87
CA PHE A 86 13.55 -12.02 -7.01
C PHE A 86 12.43 -13.01 -7.34
N ASP A 87 12.71 -14.31 -7.30
CA ASP A 87 11.72 -15.35 -7.53
C ASP A 87 10.60 -15.26 -6.48
N ILE A 88 10.91 -15.04 -5.20
CA ILE A 88 9.90 -14.92 -4.13
C ILE A 88 8.94 -13.75 -4.33
N VAL A 89 9.46 -12.60 -4.78
CA VAL A 89 8.62 -11.40 -5.00
C VAL A 89 7.80 -11.53 -6.27
N SER A 90 8.32 -12.21 -7.28
CA SER A 90 7.64 -12.40 -8.56
C SER A 90 6.68 -13.58 -8.59
N ASP A 91 6.95 -14.65 -7.83
CA ASP A 91 6.16 -15.87 -7.78
C ASP A 91 5.11 -15.83 -6.66
N ILE A 92 3.92 -15.40 -7.04
CA ILE A 92 2.74 -15.29 -6.17
C ILE A 92 2.03 -16.65 -6.01
N SER A 93 2.39 -17.66 -6.80
CA SER A 93 1.69 -18.95 -6.80
C SER A 93 1.93 -19.77 -5.53
N ASN A 94 3.07 -19.55 -4.87
CA ASN A 94 3.44 -20.23 -3.65
C ASN A 94 3.11 -19.35 -2.42
N PRO A 95 2.21 -19.79 -1.51
CA PRO A 95 1.94 -19.10 -0.26
C PRO A 95 3.19 -19.05 0.60
N LEU A 96 3.47 -17.88 1.21
CA LEU A 96 4.64 -17.73 2.07
C LEU A 96 4.44 -18.42 3.42
N GLU A 97 3.18 -18.55 3.85
CA GLU A 97 2.75 -19.19 5.08
C GLU A 97 3.13 -20.68 5.14
N GLU A 98 3.30 -21.33 3.98
CA GLU A 98 3.65 -22.75 3.87
C GLU A 98 5.16 -23.00 3.84
N SER A 99 5.96 -21.93 3.78
CA SER A 99 7.41 -22.05 3.64
C SER A 99 8.14 -21.78 4.94
N ASP A 100 8.98 -22.73 5.37
CA ASP A 100 9.87 -22.60 6.54
C ASP A 100 10.93 -21.49 6.39
N LYS A 101 11.02 -20.85 5.22
CA LYS A 101 11.96 -19.73 4.99
C LYS A 101 11.46 -18.40 5.55
N PHE A 102 10.15 -18.28 5.80
CA PHE A 102 9.51 -17.05 6.25
C PHE A 102 8.77 -17.27 7.56
N ARG A 103 8.76 -16.21 8.36
CA ARG A 103 7.99 -16.19 9.60
C ARG A 103 7.08 -14.97 9.63
N LEU A 104 5.79 -15.21 9.85
CA LEU A 104 4.81 -14.14 9.99
C LEU A 104 5.10 -13.33 11.27
N ILE A 105 5.20 -12.02 11.11
CA ILE A 105 5.39 -11.05 12.21
C ILE A 105 4.04 -10.50 12.65
N ALA A 106 3.25 -10.01 11.68
CA ALA A 106 1.96 -9.38 11.91
C ALA A 106 1.14 -9.35 10.61
N GLY A 107 -0.16 -9.15 10.74
CA GLY A 107 -1.05 -8.85 9.62
C GLY A 107 -2.40 -8.35 10.10
N GLU A 108 -3.07 -7.58 9.26
CA GLU A 108 -4.37 -6.98 9.55
C GLU A 108 -5.15 -6.77 8.25
N GLU A 109 -6.46 -6.98 8.31
CA GLU A 109 -7.40 -6.68 7.23
C GLU A 109 -8.42 -5.66 7.71
N ASP A 110 -8.52 -4.52 7.02
CA ASP A 110 -9.55 -3.52 7.26
C ASP A 110 -9.79 -2.70 5.98
N LYS A 111 -10.91 -1.98 5.96
CA LYS A 111 -11.21 -0.87 5.03
C LYS A 111 -10.70 0.48 5.53
N LYS A 112 -10.33 0.58 6.81
CA LYS A 112 -9.78 1.78 7.45
C LYS A 112 -8.26 1.74 7.41
N ARG A 113 -7.63 2.88 7.75
CA ARG A 113 -6.19 2.95 7.95
C ARG A 113 -5.78 2.03 9.10
N MET A 114 -4.83 1.15 8.80
CA MET A 114 -4.23 0.20 9.73
C MET A 114 -2.86 0.68 10.15
N THR A 115 -2.46 0.32 11.36
CA THR A 115 -1.26 0.86 12.01
C THR A 115 -0.46 -0.25 12.66
N PHE A 116 0.83 -0.31 12.37
CA PHE A 116 1.72 -1.27 12.99
C PHE A 116 2.92 -0.58 13.61
N PHE A 117 3.29 -1.05 14.81
CA PHE A 117 4.45 -0.59 15.54
C PHE A 117 5.25 -1.79 16.03
N ALA A 118 6.57 -1.74 15.83
CA ALA A 118 7.51 -2.64 16.44
C ALA A 118 8.70 -1.86 16.99
N HIS A 119 9.23 -2.29 18.13
CA HIS A 119 10.45 -1.67 18.69
C HIS A 119 11.68 -1.96 17.83
N ARG A 120 11.71 -3.14 17.20
CA ARG A 120 12.77 -3.60 16.29
C ARG A 120 12.16 -4.57 15.29
N LEU A 121 12.70 -4.57 14.08
CA LEU A 121 12.40 -5.56 13.05
C LEU A 121 13.71 -6.22 12.59
N PRO A 122 13.65 -7.46 12.09
CA PRO A 122 14.82 -8.10 11.50
C PRO A 122 15.25 -7.40 10.22
N LYS A 123 16.50 -7.64 9.79
CA LYS A 123 17.11 -7.06 8.58
C LYS A 123 16.27 -7.14 7.32
N LYS A 124 15.69 -8.32 7.08
CA LYS A 124 14.97 -8.64 5.86
C LYS A 124 13.51 -8.86 6.19
N VAL A 125 12.69 -7.89 5.78
CA VAL A 125 11.24 -7.91 5.98
C VAL A 125 10.56 -7.83 4.63
N LEU A 126 9.60 -8.72 4.43
CA LEU A 126 8.73 -8.75 3.28
C LEU A 126 7.32 -8.32 3.68
N LEU A 127 6.77 -7.34 2.96
CA LEU A 127 5.39 -6.91 3.04
C LEU A 127 4.60 -7.58 1.92
N VAL A 128 3.52 -8.26 2.30
CA VAL A 128 2.52 -8.79 1.39
C VAL A 128 1.26 -7.95 1.51
N VAL A 129 0.71 -7.52 0.38
CA VAL A 129 -0.53 -6.74 0.32
C VAL A 129 -1.51 -7.46 -0.60
N ARG A 130 -2.70 -7.76 -0.08
CA ARG A 130 -3.74 -8.55 -0.76
C ARG A 130 -5.07 -7.80 -0.75
N ALA A 131 -5.87 -7.99 -1.79
CA ALA A 131 -7.26 -7.56 -1.80
C ALA A 131 -8.14 -8.46 -2.66
N SER A 132 -9.39 -8.64 -2.26
CA SER A 132 -10.38 -9.41 -3.04
C SER A 132 -11.03 -8.62 -4.18
N SER A 133 -10.88 -7.28 -4.18
CA SER A 133 -11.47 -6.39 -5.18
C SER A 133 -10.45 -5.99 -6.26
N ALA A 134 -10.88 -6.05 -7.52
CA ALA A 134 -10.10 -5.57 -8.67
C ALA A 134 -9.95 -4.05 -8.74
N SER A 135 -10.63 -3.29 -7.87
CA SER A 135 -10.48 -1.83 -7.74
C SER A 135 -9.70 -1.42 -6.49
N ALA A 136 -9.15 -2.39 -5.74
CA ALA A 136 -8.43 -2.09 -4.52
C ALA A 136 -7.06 -1.46 -4.81
N SER A 137 -6.69 -0.48 -4.02
CA SER A 137 -5.30 -0.03 -3.89
C SER A 137 -5.00 0.27 -2.44
N ALA A 138 -3.73 0.41 -2.10
CA ALA A 138 -3.30 0.76 -0.76
C ALA A 138 -2.16 1.77 -0.79
N ARG A 139 -2.13 2.68 0.18
CA ARG A 139 -0.95 3.51 0.45
C ARG A 139 -0.18 2.92 1.59
N VAL A 140 1.11 2.71 1.38
CA VAL A 140 2.02 2.20 2.39
C VAL A 140 3.05 3.28 2.70
N PHE A 141 3.17 3.63 3.96
CA PHE A 141 4.19 4.54 4.46
C PHE A 141 4.78 3.95 5.74
N PHE A 142 6.10 3.95 5.84
CA PHE A 142 6.78 3.50 7.04
C PHE A 142 7.98 4.37 7.36
N SER A 143 8.29 4.50 8.64
CA SER A 143 9.35 5.37 9.13
C SER A 143 9.87 4.87 10.48
N PRO A 144 11.15 5.13 10.80
CA PRO A 144 11.63 4.97 12.16
C PRO A 144 11.20 6.10 13.11
N SER A 145 10.47 7.11 12.62
CA SER A 145 10.02 8.26 13.42
C SER A 145 8.50 8.35 13.43
N LEU A 146 7.90 8.19 14.61
CA LEU A 146 6.46 8.43 14.80
C LEU A 146 6.06 9.85 14.37
N PHE A 147 6.89 10.85 14.69
CA PHE A 147 6.62 12.23 14.30
C PHE A 147 6.45 12.42 12.78
N ARG A 148 7.29 11.77 11.97
CA ARG A 148 7.17 11.84 10.50
C ARG A 148 5.92 11.14 9.99
N LEU A 149 5.53 10.06 10.66
CA LEU A 149 4.34 9.30 10.36
C LEU A 149 3.08 10.12 10.67
N GLU A 150 3.05 10.79 11.82
CA GLU A 150 1.97 11.70 12.24
C GLU A 150 1.92 12.99 11.41
N ASP A 151 3.05 13.54 10.97
CA ASP A 151 3.05 14.69 10.05
C ASP A 151 2.39 14.35 8.71
N GLN A 152 2.67 13.14 8.20
CA GLN A 152 2.05 12.65 6.97
C GLN A 152 0.57 12.30 7.18
N TYR A 153 0.21 11.83 8.37
CA TYR A 153 -1.09 11.28 8.70
C TYR A 153 -1.52 11.68 10.12
N PRO A 154 -1.97 12.94 10.30
CA PRO A 154 -2.26 13.46 11.62
C PRO A 154 -3.39 12.68 12.29
N PRO A 155 -3.33 12.52 13.62
CA PRO A 155 -4.40 11.86 14.36
C PRO A 155 -5.71 12.64 14.20
N LEU A 156 -6.82 11.91 14.31
CA LEU A 156 -8.13 12.54 14.36
C LEU A 156 -8.19 13.51 15.55
N PRO A 157 -8.86 14.67 15.40
CA PRO A 157 -9.05 15.57 16.51
C PRO A 157 -9.78 14.86 17.65
N HIS A 158 -9.33 15.09 18.88
CA HIS A 158 -9.93 14.50 20.08
C HIS A 158 -11.42 14.89 20.27
N ASP A 159 -11.83 16.02 19.70
CA ASP A 159 -13.21 16.50 19.71
C ASP A 159 -13.85 16.26 18.33
N THR A 160 -14.62 15.18 18.22
CA THR A 160 -15.36 14.80 17.00
C THR A 160 -16.77 15.40 16.94
N ARG A 161 -17.12 16.30 17.87
CA ARG A 161 -18.46 16.89 17.91
C ARG A 161 -18.69 17.78 16.69
N LEU A 162 -19.77 17.48 15.98
CA LEU A 162 -20.34 18.35 14.94
C LEU A 162 -21.28 19.33 15.62
N ALA A 163 -21.01 20.63 15.48
CA ALA A 163 -21.95 21.67 15.85
C ALA A 163 -22.76 22.05 14.61
N THR A 164 -24.08 21.93 14.69
CA THR A 164 -25.00 22.32 13.63
C THR A 164 -25.89 23.45 14.12
N ASN A 165 -26.02 24.51 13.32
CA ASN A 165 -26.95 25.58 13.60
C ASN A 165 -27.85 25.79 12.38
N THR A 166 -29.16 25.58 12.55
CA THR A 166 -30.14 25.82 11.48
C THR A 166 -30.50 27.30 11.49
N ILE A 167 -30.20 27.99 10.40
CA ILE A 167 -30.52 29.40 10.23
C ILE A 167 -31.85 29.43 9.46
N ILE A 168 -32.92 29.72 10.19
CA ILE A 168 -34.25 29.98 9.63
C ILE A 168 -34.28 31.49 9.35
N ASP A 169 -34.23 31.86 8.07
CA ASP A 169 -34.29 33.26 7.65
C ASP A 169 -35.77 33.66 7.52
N ASP A 170 -36.31 34.34 8.55
CA ASP A 170 -37.71 34.81 8.60
C ASP A 170 -37.98 36.01 7.66
N ALA A 171 -37.06 36.31 6.74
CA ALA A 171 -37.27 37.30 5.70
C ALA A 171 -38.42 36.87 4.78
N TYR A 172 -39.47 37.69 4.75
CA TYR A 172 -40.77 37.50 4.06
C TYR A 172 -40.70 37.03 2.58
N SER A 173 -39.54 37.02 1.94
CA SER A 173 -39.33 36.64 0.53
C SER A 173 -38.64 35.28 0.30
N ARG A 174 -38.19 34.54 1.33
CA ARG A 174 -37.46 33.25 1.19
C ARG A 174 -37.99 32.14 2.10
N ARG A 175 -39.32 32.00 2.18
CA ARG A 175 -39.99 31.03 3.07
C ARG A 175 -39.67 29.53 2.81
N ASP A 176 -38.98 29.21 1.73
CA ASP A 176 -38.65 27.83 1.36
C ASP A 176 -37.15 27.48 1.48
N GLU A 177 -36.29 28.42 1.92
CA GLU A 177 -34.85 28.18 2.02
C GLU A 177 -34.42 27.94 3.47
N VAL A 178 -34.22 26.67 3.83
CA VAL A 178 -33.62 26.28 5.12
C VAL A 178 -32.11 26.17 4.94
N SER A 179 -31.35 27.04 5.61
CA SER A 179 -29.89 26.98 5.59
C SER A 179 -29.36 26.35 6.89
N THR A 180 -28.37 25.46 6.79
CA THR A 180 -27.74 24.81 7.96
C THR A 180 -26.26 25.09 7.95
N GLN A 181 -25.75 25.69 9.03
CA GLN A 181 -24.33 25.88 9.25
C GLN A 181 -23.76 24.69 10.01
N ILE A 182 -22.76 24.02 9.43
CA ILE A 182 -22.05 22.90 10.04
C ILE A 182 -20.65 23.38 10.43
N THR A 183 -20.31 23.29 11.71
CA THR A 183 -18.98 23.62 12.25
C THR A 183 -18.36 22.38 12.86
N TRP A 184 -17.12 22.07 12.46
CA TRP A 184 -16.32 21.00 13.06
C TRP A 184 -14.93 21.53 13.41
N LYS A 185 -14.34 21.02 14.51
CA LYS A 185 -12.96 21.32 14.86
C LYS A 185 -12.02 20.47 14.03
N ILE A 186 -11.07 21.11 13.38
CA ILE A 186 -9.97 20.44 12.67
C ILE A 186 -8.78 20.36 13.63
N SER A 187 -8.00 19.28 13.54
CA SER A 187 -6.71 19.19 14.24
C SER A 187 -5.87 20.44 13.92
N PRO A 188 -5.16 21.04 14.90
CA PRO A 188 -4.30 22.20 14.66
C PRO A 188 -3.15 21.87 13.68
N GLN A 189 -2.81 20.59 13.53
CA GLN A 189 -1.93 20.12 12.46
C GLN A 189 -2.72 20.12 11.15
N LYS A 190 -2.32 20.96 10.18
CA LYS A 190 -2.97 21.07 8.86
C LYS A 190 -3.08 19.67 8.22
N PRO A 191 -4.28 19.07 8.12
CA PRO A 191 -4.39 17.77 7.49
C PRO A 191 -4.11 17.94 6.00
N ARG A 192 -3.01 17.34 5.52
CA ARG A 192 -2.86 17.13 4.08
C ARG A 192 -3.87 16.06 3.67
N ILE A 193 -5.02 16.49 3.16
CA ILE A 193 -6.00 15.59 2.57
C ILE A 193 -5.36 15.00 1.32
N ARG A 194 -5.03 13.70 1.37
CA ARG A 194 -4.51 12.96 0.24
C ARG A 194 -5.56 11.99 -0.27
N TRP A 195 -6.08 12.27 -1.46
CA TRP A 195 -7.00 11.41 -2.18
C TRP A 195 -6.23 10.31 -2.89
N CYS A 196 -6.69 9.07 -2.78
CA CYS A 196 -6.32 8.00 -3.71
C CYS A 196 -6.90 8.37 -5.07
N VAL A 197 -6.04 8.64 -6.06
CA VAL A 197 -6.42 8.96 -7.44
C VAL A 197 -6.12 7.74 -8.29
#